data_AF-A0A9N9CJC2-F1
#
_entry.id   AF-A0A9N9CJC2-F1
#
_cell.length_a   1.000
_cell.length_b   1.000
_cell.length_c   1.000
_cell.angle_alpha   90.00
_cell.angle_beta   90.00
_cell.angle_gamma   90.00
#
_symmetry.space_group_name_H-M   'P 1'
#
loop_
_entity.id
_entity.type
_entity.pdbx_description
1 polymer ?
#
loop_
_entity_poly.entity_id
_entity_poly.type
_entity_poly.pdbx_seq_one_letter_code
_entity_poly.pdbx_strand_id
1 'polypeptide(L)'
;MSATNNDDNNKEEYIDIDDEAQAEQQQPAYAWEEEYKRSWDVLQEDEDGSLRRIVEDLQNRMKRKRLLRDTSTIRRGIIRHMILVLDLSESMLEKDLRPSRLELTLSYMDQFIVEYFDQNPISQLGIVTTRDGLSEKLTELSGMEYVEKERNPMDHIRALKSKKNTEPEGEPSLQNALEMARTSLIHVPGHGSREVLIIFGSLTTCDPGNIYDTISQLQKDSIRVSVVGLAAEVQICRYMAKETKGKLSEW
;
A
#
# COMPACT_ATOMS: atom_id res chain seq x y z
N MET A 1 96.57 64.69 8.93
CA MET A 1 96.96 63.68 9.94
C MET A 1 95.84 62.66 9.99
N SER A 2 96.02 61.50 9.33
CA SER A 2 96.19 60.18 9.98
C SER A 2 94.89 59.71 10.67
N ALA A 3 94.11 58.79 10.07
CA ALA A 3 94.19 57.32 10.23
C ALA A 3 93.94 56.90 11.71
N THR A 4 93.06 55.97 12.09
CA THR A 4 92.43 54.80 11.42
C THR A 4 91.39 54.19 12.39
N ASN A 5 90.37 53.51 11.85
CA ASN A 5 89.74 52.21 12.22
C ASN A 5 89.95 51.68 13.66
N ASN A 6 89.00 51.04 14.36
CA ASN A 6 88.07 50.00 13.93
C ASN A 6 87.25 49.51 15.16
N ASP A 7 86.24 48.70 14.86
CA ASP A 7 85.66 47.61 15.68
C ASP A 7 84.45 47.89 16.61
N ASP A 8 83.33 47.34 16.12
CA ASP A 8 82.54 46.30 16.79
C ASP A 8 81.70 46.66 18.02
N ASN A 9 80.41 46.87 17.78
CA ASN A 9 79.39 45.85 18.02
C ASN A 9 77.99 46.44 17.83
N ASN A 10 77.37 46.14 16.69
CA ASN A 10 75.91 46.10 16.64
C ASN A 10 75.52 44.83 15.90
N LYS A 11 75.59 43.71 16.63
CA LYS A 11 74.95 42.47 16.22
C LYS A 11 73.46 42.66 16.45
N GLU A 12 72.72 42.85 15.37
CA GLU A 12 71.29 42.61 15.33
C GLU A 12 71.08 41.13 15.67
N GLU A 13 70.66 40.88 16.91
CA GLU A 13 70.27 39.55 17.36
C GLU A 13 68.86 39.30 16.83
N TYR A 14 68.77 38.44 15.84
CA TYR A 14 67.52 37.88 15.34
C TYR A 14 66.78 37.23 16.51
N ILE A 15 65.65 37.80 16.91
CA ILE A 15 64.72 37.13 17.81
C ILE A 15 63.91 36.17 16.93
N ASP A 16 64.12 34.88 17.17
CA ASP A 16 63.40 33.78 16.54
C ASP A 16 61.90 34.02 16.60
N ILE A 17 61.26 33.88 15.45
CA ILE A 17 59.81 33.90 15.26
C ILE A 17 59.27 32.77 16.13
N ASP A 18 58.58 33.10 17.21
CA ASP A 18 57.86 32.13 18.02
C ASP A 18 57.00 31.27 17.10
N ASP A 19 57.37 30.00 16.99
CA ASP A 19 56.56 28.88 16.52
C ASP A 19 55.35 28.73 17.46
N GLU A 20 54.44 29.69 17.45
CA GLU A 20 53.06 29.40 17.81
C GLU A 20 52.44 28.67 16.63
N ALA A 21 52.59 27.34 16.65
CA ALA A 21 51.69 26.44 15.95
C ALA A 21 50.26 26.76 16.43
N GLN A 22 49.62 27.70 15.74
CA GLN A 22 48.19 27.90 15.78
C GLN A 22 47.59 26.58 15.26
N ALA A 23 47.28 25.68 16.20
CA ALA A 23 46.37 24.61 15.94
C ALA A 23 45.06 25.28 15.50
N GLU A 24 44.85 25.36 14.19
CA GLU A 24 43.54 25.59 13.62
C GLU A 24 42.63 24.53 14.21
N GLN A 25 41.92 24.90 15.29
CA GLN A 25 40.81 24.14 15.80
C GLN A 25 39.78 24.18 14.67
N GLN A 26 39.79 23.15 13.83
CA GLN A 26 38.69 22.82 12.95
C GLN A 26 37.45 22.81 13.82
N GLN A 27 36.63 23.86 13.68
CA GLN A 27 35.32 23.90 14.32
C GLN A 27 34.59 22.62 13.90
N PRO A 28 33.93 21.91 14.83
CA PRO A 28 33.12 20.76 14.45
C PRO A 28 32.09 21.25 13.45
N ALA A 29 32.20 20.77 12.20
CA ALA A 29 31.28 21.10 11.13
C ALA A 29 29.85 20.92 11.65
N TYR A 30 29.01 21.91 11.45
CA TYR A 30 27.65 21.83 11.95
C TYR A 30 26.94 20.61 11.33
N ALA A 31 25.95 20.03 12.02
CA ALA A 31 25.24 18.86 11.52
C ALA A 31 24.55 19.05 10.13
N TRP A 32 24.44 20.30 9.64
CA TRP A 32 23.95 20.64 8.30
C TRP A 32 25.06 20.88 7.26
N GLU A 33 26.33 20.93 7.69
CA GLU A 33 27.54 20.94 6.85
C GLU A 33 28.06 19.52 6.57
N GLU A 34 27.43 18.50 7.15
CA GLU A 34 27.73 17.10 6.86
C GLU A 34 27.45 16.83 5.36
N GLU A 35 28.46 16.31 4.65
CA GLU A 35 28.35 15.97 3.23
C GLU A 35 27.09 15.12 3.01
N TYR A 36 26.18 15.60 2.15
CA TYR A 36 24.91 14.96 1.85
C TYR A 36 25.16 13.56 1.26
N LYS A 37 25.30 12.56 2.14
CA LYS A 37 25.33 11.15 1.74
C LYS A 37 23.95 10.82 1.20
N ARG A 38 23.85 10.72 -0.13
CA ARG A 38 22.59 10.37 -0.77
C ARG A 38 22.24 8.97 -0.29
N SER A 39 21.05 8.80 0.26
CA SER A 39 20.53 7.49 0.67
C SER A 39 20.51 6.45 -0.45
N TRP A 40 20.72 6.88 -1.70
CA TRP A 40 20.75 6.07 -2.91
C TRP A 40 22.16 5.59 -3.32
N ASP A 41 23.23 6.10 -2.69
CA ASP A 41 24.61 5.66 -2.99
C ASP A 41 24.90 4.22 -2.53
N VAL A 42 24.01 3.64 -1.72
CA VAL A 42 24.08 2.25 -1.23
C VAL A 42 23.32 1.27 -2.13
N LEU A 43 22.53 1.78 -3.08
CA LEU A 43 21.76 0.93 -4.00
C LEU A 43 22.63 0.59 -5.22
N GLN A 44 23.18 -0.62 -5.23
CA GLN A 44 23.82 -1.17 -6.42
C GLN A 44 22.75 -1.54 -7.46
N GLU A 45 22.83 -0.91 -8.62
CA GLU A 45 22.05 -1.28 -9.80
C GLU A 45 22.59 -2.60 -10.40
N ASP A 46 21.70 -3.44 -10.94
CA ASP A 46 22.10 -4.63 -11.70
C ASP A 46 22.79 -4.23 -13.03
N GLU A 47 23.45 -5.17 -13.73
CA GLU A 47 24.19 -4.92 -15.01
C GLU A 47 23.38 -4.20 -16.11
N ASP A 48 22.04 -4.23 -16.02
CA ASP A 48 21.10 -3.56 -16.94
C ASP A 48 20.57 -2.20 -16.40
N GLY A 49 21.10 -1.69 -15.29
CA GLY A 49 20.69 -0.41 -14.67
C GLY A 49 19.30 -0.46 -14.02
N SER A 50 18.81 -1.63 -13.64
CA SER A 50 17.43 -1.82 -13.14
C SER A 50 17.38 -2.26 -11.68
N LEU A 51 16.51 -1.64 -10.88
CA LEU A 51 16.23 -2.03 -9.49
C LEU A 51 15.13 -3.09 -9.35
N ARG A 52 14.63 -3.65 -10.47
CA ARG A 52 13.48 -4.59 -10.49
C ARG A 52 13.73 -5.85 -9.67
N ARG A 53 14.94 -6.40 -9.72
CA ARG A 53 15.32 -7.63 -9.03
C ARG A 53 15.25 -7.47 -7.51
N ILE A 54 15.59 -6.30 -6.99
CA ILE A 54 15.51 -5.98 -5.55
C ILE A 54 14.05 -5.96 -5.09
N VAL A 55 13.15 -5.41 -5.91
CA VAL A 55 11.70 -5.40 -5.63
C VAL A 55 11.13 -6.81 -5.64
N GLU A 56 11.49 -7.63 -6.64
CA GLU A 56 11.09 -9.04 -6.70
C GLU A 56 11.61 -9.84 -5.50
N ASP A 57 12.86 -9.61 -5.10
CA ASP A 57 13.44 -10.24 -3.91
C ASP A 57 12.72 -9.81 -2.62
N LEU A 58 12.35 -8.53 -2.50
CA LEU A 58 11.57 -8.04 -1.37
C LEU A 58 10.19 -8.70 -1.32
N GLN A 59 9.50 -8.78 -2.46
CA GLN A 59 8.22 -9.46 -2.60
C GLN A 59 8.34 -10.95 -2.26
N ASN A 60 9.37 -11.63 -2.75
CA ASN A 60 9.64 -13.04 -2.47
C ASN A 60 9.97 -13.27 -0.98
N ARG A 61 10.70 -12.37 -0.34
CA ARG A 61 10.95 -12.41 1.11
C ARG A 61 9.67 -12.24 1.91
N MET A 62 8.76 -11.35 1.49
CA MET A 62 7.44 -11.21 2.13
C MET A 62 6.59 -12.48 1.95
N LYS A 63 6.59 -13.10 0.76
CA LYS A 63 5.92 -14.38 0.51
C LYS A 63 6.48 -15.49 1.42
N ARG A 64 7.80 -15.59 1.56
CA ARG A 64 8.45 -16.56 2.47
C ARG A 64 8.09 -16.29 3.94
N LYS A 65 8.08 -15.04 4.40
CA LYS A 65 7.65 -14.68 5.77
C LYS A 65 6.19 -15.05 6.05
N ARG A 66 5.29 -14.96 5.05
CA ARG A 66 3.90 -15.42 5.18
C ARG A 66 3.78 -16.93 5.28
N LEU A 67 4.63 -17.67 4.55
CA LEU A 67 4.72 -19.13 4.65
C LEU A 67 5.20 -19.60 6.04
N LEU A 68 6.08 -18.82 6.65
CA LEU A 68 6.63 -19.03 8.00
C LEU A 68 5.73 -18.53 9.13
N ARG A 69 4.57 -17.95 8.82
CA ARG A 69 3.64 -17.45 9.82
C ARG A 69 3.00 -18.64 10.53
N ASP A 70 3.10 -18.66 11.86
CA ASP A 70 2.57 -19.71 12.73
C ASP A 70 1.16 -20.15 12.30
N THR A 71 1.09 -21.36 11.76
CA THR A 71 -0.14 -22.06 11.35
C THR A 71 -0.65 -22.96 12.46
N SER A 72 -0.53 -22.52 13.73
CA SER A 72 -1.26 -23.14 14.84
C SER A 72 -2.71 -23.42 14.43
N THR A 73 -3.17 -24.63 14.75
CA THR A 73 -4.43 -25.24 14.28
C THR A 73 -5.66 -24.58 14.89
N ILE A 74 -5.85 -23.30 14.58
CA ILE A 74 -7.10 -22.59 14.79
C ILE A 74 -8.08 -23.13 13.74
N ARG A 75 -9.35 -23.37 14.11
CA ARG A 75 -10.42 -23.71 13.15
C ARG A 75 -10.55 -22.60 12.11
N ARG A 76 -9.76 -22.67 11.04
CA ARG A 76 -9.86 -21.76 9.90
C ARG A 76 -11.13 -22.16 9.15
N GLY A 77 -11.99 -21.18 8.87
CA GLY A 77 -13.03 -21.35 7.87
C GLY A 77 -12.35 -21.71 6.56
N ILE A 78 -12.40 -22.99 6.18
CA ILE A 78 -11.74 -23.51 4.97
C ILE A 78 -12.41 -22.91 3.72
N ILE A 79 -13.72 -22.64 3.83
CA ILE A 79 -14.53 -22.02 2.79
C ILE A 79 -14.65 -20.54 3.10
N ARG A 80 -14.26 -19.69 2.14
CA ARG A 80 -14.33 -18.23 2.25
C ARG A 80 -15.23 -17.70 1.16
N HIS A 81 -16.08 -16.75 1.51
CA HIS A 81 -16.96 -16.04 0.58
C HIS A 81 -16.58 -14.57 0.64
N MET A 82 -15.86 -14.12 -0.39
CA MET A 82 -15.27 -12.80 -0.43
C MET A 82 -15.97 -11.92 -1.46
N ILE A 83 -16.32 -10.69 -1.07
CA ILE A 83 -16.65 -9.62 -2.01
C ILE A 83 -15.49 -8.64 -2.07
N LEU A 84 -14.94 -8.45 -3.26
CA LEU A 84 -13.94 -7.43 -3.56
C LEU A 84 -14.67 -6.15 -3.98
N VAL A 85 -14.45 -5.06 -3.26
CA VAL A 85 -14.97 -3.73 -3.59
C VAL A 85 -13.82 -2.89 -4.13
N LEU A 86 -13.98 -2.33 -5.33
CA LEU A 86 -12.98 -1.47 -5.96
C LEU A 86 -13.50 -0.05 -6.11
N ASP A 87 -12.70 0.90 -5.63
CA ASP A 87 -12.90 2.32 -5.87
C ASP A 87 -12.54 2.68 -7.32
N LEU A 88 -13.49 3.27 -8.05
CA LEU A 88 -13.35 3.85 -9.39
C LEU A 88 -13.77 5.34 -9.38
N SER A 89 -13.58 6.02 -8.24
CA SER A 89 -13.77 7.47 -8.11
C SER A 89 -12.68 8.28 -8.81
N GLU A 90 -12.89 9.58 -8.96
CA GLU A 90 -11.93 10.51 -9.57
C GLU A 90 -10.54 10.44 -8.91
N SER A 91 -10.47 10.17 -7.59
CA SER A 91 -9.21 10.01 -6.85
C SER A 91 -8.31 8.89 -7.39
N MET A 92 -8.85 7.97 -8.20
CA MET A 92 -8.11 6.87 -8.82
C MET A 92 -7.36 7.27 -10.10
N LEU A 93 -7.59 8.49 -10.61
CA LEU A 93 -6.82 9.08 -11.71
C LEU A 93 -5.43 9.59 -11.30
N GLU A 94 -5.18 9.73 -9.99
CA GLU A 94 -3.90 10.19 -9.48
C GLU A 94 -2.75 9.27 -9.92
N LYS A 95 -1.56 9.86 -10.11
CA LYS A 95 -0.36 9.23 -10.69
C LYS A 95 0.78 9.07 -9.69
N ASP A 96 0.47 9.10 -8.40
CA ASP A 96 1.41 8.73 -7.34
C ASP A 96 1.82 7.25 -7.46
N LEU A 97 0.88 6.40 -7.89
CA LEU A 97 1.09 5.04 -8.35
C LEU A 97 1.10 5.03 -9.88
N ARG A 98 2.19 4.56 -10.50
CA ARG A 98 2.33 4.56 -11.96
C ARG A 98 1.67 3.33 -12.60
N PRO A 99 0.97 3.48 -13.74
CA PRO A 99 0.72 4.73 -14.48
C PRO A 99 -0.40 5.61 -13.88
N SER A 100 -1.40 4.99 -13.23
CA SER A 100 -2.39 5.62 -12.36
C SER A 100 -2.77 4.64 -11.23
N ARG A 101 -3.39 5.13 -10.16
CA ARG A 101 -3.91 4.26 -9.09
C ARG A 101 -4.87 3.20 -9.62
N LEU A 102 -5.79 3.56 -10.54
CA LEU A 102 -6.73 2.61 -11.13
C LEU A 102 -5.99 1.50 -11.89
N GLU A 103 -5.12 1.86 -12.83
CA GLU A 103 -4.45 0.87 -13.68
C GLU A 103 -3.59 -0.09 -12.87
N LEU A 104 -2.88 0.44 -11.86
CA LEU A 104 -2.10 -0.39 -10.96
C LEU A 104 -2.98 -1.32 -10.12
N THR A 105 -4.08 -0.78 -9.58
CA THR A 105 -5.05 -1.56 -8.79
C THR A 105 -5.61 -2.71 -9.62
N LEU A 106 -6.09 -2.45 -10.84
CA LEU A 106 -6.62 -3.49 -11.72
C LEU A 106 -5.57 -4.57 -12.04
N SER A 107 -4.32 -4.17 -12.31
CA SER A 107 -3.23 -5.11 -12.60
C SER A 107 -2.91 -6.03 -11.40
N TYR A 108 -2.91 -5.49 -10.18
CA TYR A 108 -2.70 -6.30 -8.98
C TYR A 108 -3.94 -7.13 -8.62
N MET A 109 -5.15 -6.65 -8.89
CA MET A 109 -6.36 -7.43 -8.65
C MET A 109 -6.45 -8.63 -9.59
N ASP A 110 -6.03 -8.51 -10.85
CA ASP A 110 -5.89 -9.65 -11.76
C ASP A 110 -4.99 -10.75 -11.17
N GLN A 111 -3.83 -10.37 -10.61
CA GLN A 111 -2.90 -11.32 -9.97
C GLN A 111 -3.46 -11.88 -8.67
N PHE A 112 -4.09 -11.02 -7.86
CA PHE A 112 -4.71 -11.41 -6.60
C PHE A 112 -5.79 -12.46 -6.80
N ILE A 113 -6.63 -12.35 -7.84
CA ILE A 113 -7.68 -13.33 -8.12
C ILE A 113 -7.08 -14.70 -8.41
N VAL A 114 -6.03 -14.77 -9.25
CA VAL A 114 -5.35 -16.03 -9.56
C VAL A 114 -4.75 -16.65 -8.31
N GLU A 115 -4.01 -15.88 -7.51
CA GLU A 115 -3.40 -16.35 -6.27
C GLU A 115 -4.45 -16.72 -5.21
N TYR A 116 -5.57 -15.99 -5.16
CA TYR A 116 -6.67 -16.27 -4.23
C TYR A 116 -7.29 -17.64 -4.51
N PHE A 117 -7.60 -17.96 -5.77
CA PHE A 117 -8.19 -19.25 -6.12
C PHE A 117 -7.16 -20.41 -6.06
N ASP A 118 -5.88 -20.15 -6.34
CA ASP A 118 -4.81 -21.15 -6.16
C ASP A 118 -4.67 -21.57 -4.68
N GLN A 119 -4.69 -20.60 -3.77
CA GLN A 119 -4.57 -20.86 -2.33
C GLN A 119 -5.90 -21.27 -1.67
N ASN A 120 -7.04 -20.96 -2.28
CA ASN A 120 -8.37 -21.19 -1.71
C ASN A 120 -9.31 -21.82 -2.77
N PRO A 121 -9.08 -23.07 -3.20
CA PRO A 121 -9.76 -23.68 -4.37
C PRO A 121 -11.27 -23.86 -4.20
N ILE A 122 -11.77 -23.92 -2.97
CA ILE A 122 -13.21 -24.08 -2.67
C ILE A 122 -13.88 -22.77 -2.24
N SER A 123 -13.13 -21.67 -2.23
CA SER A 123 -13.66 -20.36 -1.87
C SER A 123 -14.37 -19.71 -3.06
N GLN A 124 -15.17 -18.69 -2.75
CA GLN A 124 -15.95 -17.95 -3.71
C GLN A 124 -15.54 -16.47 -3.70
N LEU A 125 -15.65 -15.82 -4.84
CA LEU A 125 -15.35 -14.41 -5.02
C LEU A 125 -16.48 -13.72 -5.79
N GLY A 126 -16.80 -12.50 -5.41
CA GLY A 126 -17.62 -11.56 -6.18
C GLY A 126 -16.94 -10.20 -6.24
N ILE A 127 -17.29 -9.37 -7.23
CA ILE A 127 -16.65 -8.07 -7.45
C ILE A 127 -17.73 -7.00 -7.54
N VAL A 128 -17.54 -5.93 -6.77
CA VAL A 128 -18.35 -4.71 -6.77
C VAL A 128 -17.42 -3.54 -7.04
N THR A 129 -17.88 -2.57 -7.82
CA THR A 129 -17.19 -1.31 -8.03
C THR A 129 -18.02 -0.16 -7.47
N THR A 130 -17.36 0.91 -7.08
CA THR A 130 -18.04 2.16 -6.74
C THR A 130 -17.50 3.32 -7.57
N ARG A 131 -18.42 4.10 -8.14
CA ARG A 131 -18.15 5.20 -9.08
C ARG A 131 -19.33 6.16 -9.05
N ASP A 132 -19.06 7.46 -9.08
CA ASP A 132 -20.08 8.52 -9.18
C ASP A 132 -21.25 8.40 -8.18
N GLY A 133 -20.92 8.18 -6.90
CA GLY A 133 -21.89 8.02 -5.81
C GLY A 133 -22.70 6.71 -5.85
N LEU A 134 -22.45 5.86 -6.85
CA LEU A 134 -23.15 4.60 -7.05
C LEU A 134 -22.22 3.41 -6.84
N SER A 135 -22.84 2.24 -6.69
CA SER A 135 -22.13 0.96 -6.70
C SER A 135 -22.72 0.04 -7.76
N GLU A 136 -21.88 -0.74 -8.39
CA GLU A 136 -22.23 -1.67 -9.46
C GLU A 136 -21.63 -3.03 -9.15
N LYS A 137 -22.44 -4.09 -9.20
CA LYS A 137 -21.94 -5.46 -9.07
C LYS A 137 -21.45 -5.95 -10.42
N LEU A 138 -20.14 -6.18 -10.54
CA LEU A 138 -19.52 -6.63 -11.79
C LEU A 138 -19.62 -8.12 -12.01
N THR A 139 -19.45 -8.88 -10.94
CA THR A 139 -19.56 -10.33 -10.97
C THR A 139 -20.26 -10.82 -9.72
N GLU A 140 -21.16 -11.79 -9.91
CA GLU A 140 -21.79 -12.52 -8.82
C GLU A 140 -20.77 -13.34 -8.01
N LEU A 141 -21.19 -13.78 -6.83
CA LEU A 141 -20.43 -14.70 -6.02
C LEU A 141 -20.36 -16.06 -6.73
N SER A 142 -19.17 -16.45 -7.18
CA SER A 142 -18.92 -17.66 -7.95
C SER A 142 -19.46 -18.94 -7.25
N GLY A 143 -20.44 -19.65 -7.82
CA GLY A 143 -20.93 -20.94 -7.32
C GLY A 143 -22.28 -20.91 -6.59
N MET A 144 -23.17 -19.97 -6.93
CA MET A 144 -24.55 -19.91 -6.42
C MET A 144 -25.55 -20.60 -7.37
N GLU A 145 -25.19 -20.84 -8.63
CA GLU A 145 -25.97 -21.60 -9.61
C GLU A 145 -25.41 -23.03 -9.74
N TYR A 146 -26.31 -24.03 -9.81
CA TYR A 146 -26.00 -25.46 -9.97
C TYR A 146 -25.44 -25.82 -11.35
N VAL A 147 -24.63 -24.95 -11.95
CA VAL A 147 -24.02 -25.13 -13.25
C VAL A 147 -22.52 -25.19 -13.03
N GLU A 148 -21.88 -26.27 -13.50
CA GLU A 148 -20.44 -26.56 -13.38
C GLU A 148 -19.50 -25.47 -13.96
N LYS A 149 -20.07 -24.39 -14.49
CA LYS A 149 -19.40 -23.25 -15.11
C LYS A 149 -18.90 -22.20 -14.11
N GLU A 150 -19.34 -22.24 -12.85
CA GLU A 150 -19.28 -21.08 -11.94
C GLU A 150 -18.04 -20.93 -11.03
N ARG A 151 -16.96 -21.68 -11.25
CA ARG A 151 -15.70 -21.43 -10.52
C ARG A 151 -14.56 -21.14 -11.47
N ASN A 152 -14.81 -20.21 -12.40
CA ASN A 152 -13.79 -19.78 -13.33
C ASN A 152 -13.22 -18.41 -12.91
N PRO A 153 -11.99 -18.37 -12.37
CA PRO A 153 -11.29 -17.11 -12.09
C PRO A 153 -11.24 -16.18 -13.31
N MET A 154 -11.27 -16.76 -14.51
CA MET A 154 -11.22 -16.02 -15.77
C MET A 154 -12.41 -15.10 -15.99
N ASP A 155 -13.59 -15.40 -15.44
CA ASP A 155 -14.76 -14.54 -15.62
C ASP A 155 -14.62 -13.25 -14.80
N HIS A 156 -14.08 -13.35 -13.58
CA HIS A 156 -13.70 -12.19 -12.77
C HIS A 156 -12.60 -11.35 -13.44
N ILE A 157 -11.56 -12.01 -13.97
CA ILE A 157 -10.47 -11.33 -14.68
C ILE A 157 -10.98 -10.63 -15.95
N ARG A 158 -11.90 -11.25 -16.69
CA ARG A 158 -12.50 -10.63 -17.88
C ARG A 158 -13.33 -9.41 -17.49
N ALA A 159 -14.08 -9.48 -16.39
CA ALA A 159 -14.85 -8.36 -15.87
C ALA A 159 -13.96 -7.20 -15.37
N LEU A 160 -12.81 -7.48 -14.75
CA LEU A 160 -11.85 -6.42 -14.40
C LEU A 160 -11.25 -5.76 -15.64
N LYS A 161 -10.89 -6.56 -16.65
CA LYS A 161 -10.32 -6.04 -17.90
C LYS A 161 -11.29 -5.14 -18.66
N SER A 162 -12.60 -5.35 -18.57
CA SER A 162 -13.58 -4.47 -19.19
C SER A 162 -13.62 -3.07 -18.56
N LYS A 163 -13.25 -2.95 -17.27
CA LYS A 163 -13.17 -1.67 -16.56
C LYS A 163 -11.88 -0.90 -16.79
N LYS A 164 -10.88 -1.49 -17.46
CA LYS A 164 -9.63 -0.79 -17.79
C LYS A 164 -9.86 0.46 -18.66
N ASN A 165 -10.88 0.43 -19.52
CA ASN A 165 -11.23 1.56 -20.39
C ASN A 165 -12.31 2.47 -19.78
N THR A 166 -12.73 2.22 -18.54
CA THR A 166 -13.69 3.08 -17.85
C THR A 166 -12.93 4.20 -17.16
N GLU A 167 -13.30 5.44 -17.45
CA GLU A 167 -12.73 6.59 -16.77
C GLU A 167 -13.26 6.66 -15.32
N PRO A 168 -12.36 6.69 -14.30
CA PRO A 168 -12.76 6.96 -12.93
C PRO A 168 -13.44 8.33 -12.83
N GLU A 169 -14.55 8.41 -12.11
CA GLU A 169 -15.36 9.62 -12.05
C GLU A 169 -16.14 9.71 -10.73
N GLY A 170 -16.35 10.95 -10.27
CA GLY A 170 -17.15 11.28 -9.10
C GLY A 170 -16.58 10.71 -7.81
N GLU A 171 -17.43 10.55 -6.80
CA GLU A 171 -17.04 10.08 -5.46
C GLU A 171 -17.43 8.60 -5.25
N PRO A 172 -16.76 7.86 -4.35
CA PRO A 172 -17.18 6.50 -4.02
C PRO A 172 -18.34 6.52 -3.01
N SER A 173 -19.19 5.49 -3.04
CA SER A 173 -20.22 5.21 -2.04
C SER A 173 -19.96 3.87 -1.35
N LEU A 174 -19.41 3.93 -0.14
CA LEU A 174 -19.14 2.76 0.69
C LEU A 174 -20.45 2.11 1.16
N GLN A 175 -21.46 2.89 1.53
CA GLN A 175 -22.74 2.37 1.99
C GLN A 175 -23.38 1.47 0.92
N ASN A 176 -23.51 1.97 -0.32
CA ASN A 176 -24.11 1.22 -1.41
C ASN A 176 -23.32 -0.07 -1.70
N ALA A 177 -21.98 0.01 -1.72
CA ALA A 177 -21.12 -1.14 -1.96
C ALA A 177 -21.28 -2.20 -0.86
N LEU A 178 -21.34 -1.78 0.40
CA LEU A 178 -21.50 -2.65 1.56
C LEU A 178 -22.88 -3.29 1.62
N GLU A 179 -23.93 -2.57 1.24
CA GLU A 179 -25.30 -3.12 1.16
C GLU A 179 -25.42 -4.16 0.05
N MET A 180 -24.80 -3.93 -1.11
CA MET A 180 -24.70 -4.94 -2.18
C MET A 180 -23.91 -6.17 -1.72
N ALA A 181 -22.75 -5.96 -1.09
CA ALA A 181 -21.93 -7.04 -0.55
C ALA A 181 -22.69 -7.86 0.50
N ARG A 182 -23.40 -7.18 1.42
CA ARG A 182 -24.24 -7.80 2.44
C ARG A 182 -25.32 -8.66 1.81
N THR A 183 -26.05 -8.13 0.82
CA THR A 183 -27.13 -8.86 0.13
C THR A 183 -26.61 -10.16 -0.52
N SER A 184 -25.42 -10.14 -1.11
CA SER A 184 -24.79 -11.34 -1.66
C SER A 184 -24.35 -12.33 -0.58
N LEU A 185 -23.86 -11.85 0.57
CA LEU A 185 -23.27 -12.68 1.63
C LEU A 185 -24.29 -13.25 2.64
N ILE A 186 -25.47 -12.66 2.79
CA ILE A 186 -26.47 -13.15 3.77
C ILE A 186 -27.02 -14.54 3.40
N HIS A 187 -27.12 -14.84 2.10
CA HIS A 187 -27.65 -16.11 1.59
C HIS A 187 -26.62 -17.24 1.61
N VAL A 188 -25.36 -16.90 1.89
CA VAL A 188 -24.27 -17.85 1.96
C VAL A 188 -24.40 -18.72 3.23
N PRO A 189 -24.18 -20.05 3.12
CA PRO A 189 -24.19 -20.94 4.27
C PRO A 189 -23.22 -20.53 5.39
N GLY A 190 -23.65 -20.66 6.64
CA GLY A 190 -22.87 -20.23 7.82
C GLY A 190 -21.60 -21.03 8.12
N HIS A 191 -21.27 -22.05 7.33
CA HIS A 191 -20.05 -22.85 7.52
C HIS A 191 -18.80 -22.20 6.89
N GLY A 192 -18.97 -21.18 6.06
CA GLY A 192 -17.89 -20.39 5.48
C GLY A 192 -17.73 -19.02 6.14
N SER A 193 -16.56 -18.40 5.99
CA SER A 193 -16.36 -17.00 6.39
C SER A 193 -17.00 -16.06 5.37
N ARG A 194 -17.60 -14.97 5.87
CA ARG A 194 -18.14 -13.88 5.05
C ARG A 194 -17.18 -12.70 5.13
N GLU A 195 -16.60 -12.34 4.01
CA GLU A 195 -15.49 -11.38 3.94
C GLU A 195 -15.77 -10.32 2.88
N VAL A 196 -15.43 -9.07 3.20
CA VAL A 196 -15.40 -7.97 2.25
C VAL A 196 -13.99 -7.38 2.26
N LEU A 197 -13.39 -7.22 1.10
CA LEU A 197 -12.10 -6.56 0.91
C LEU A 197 -12.34 -5.30 0.07
N ILE A 198 -12.02 -4.13 0.61
CA ILE A 198 -12.20 -2.85 -0.07
C ILE A 198 -10.83 -2.31 -0.45
N ILE A 199 -10.64 -1.99 -1.72
CA ILE A 199 -9.50 -1.19 -2.19
C ILE A 199 -10.01 0.24 -2.34
N PHE A 200 -9.55 1.14 -1.46
CA PHE A 200 -10.09 2.48 -1.31
C PHE A 200 -9.01 3.51 -1.62
N GLY A 201 -9.22 4.31 -2.67
CA GLY A 201 -8.27 5.34 -3.10
C GLY A 201 -8.65 6.74 -2.67
N SER A 202 -9.95 7.00 -2.50
CA SER A 202 -10.44 8.30 -2.06
C SER A 202 -10.22 8.55 -0.56
N LEU A 203 -10.37 9.81 -0.15
CA LEU A 203 -10.39 10.24 1.26
C LEU A 203 -11.81 10.55 1.75
N THR A 204 -12.76 10.63 0.83
CA THR A 204 -14.17 10.92 1.08
C THR A 204 -15.04 9.80 0.54
N THR A 205 -16.25 9.69 1.07
CA THR A 205 -17.29 8.84 0.50
C THR A 205 -18.62 9.58 0.55
N CYS A 206 -19.41 9.43 -0.50
CA CYS A 206 -20.72 10.04 -0.64
C CYS A 206 -21.78 8.96 -0.50
N ASP A 207 -22.38 8.89 0.69
CA ASP A 207 -23.36 7.87 1.05
C ASP A 207 -24.74 8.50 1.28
N PRO A 208 -25.83 7.86 0.82
CA PRO A 208 -27.17 8.43 0.91
C PRO A 208 -27.73 8.48 2.34
N GLY A 209 -27.21 7.67 3.25
CA GLY A 209 -27.69 7.54 4.61
C GLY A 209 -26.57 7.40 5.63
N ASN A 210 -26.93 6.88 6.81
CA ASN A 210 -26.00 6.71 7.91
C ASN A 210 -25.23 5.39 7.79
N ILE A 211 -23.98 5.47 7.33
CA ILE A 211 -23.10 4.29 7.20
C ILE A 211 -22.88 3.54 8.53
N TYR A 212 -23.00 4.18 9.69
CA TYR A 212 -22.84 3.51 10.99
C TYR A 212 -23.94 2.45 11.23
N ASP A 213 -25.14 2.65 10.67
CA ASP A 213 -26.21 1.66 10.73
C ASP A 213 -25.89 0.45 9.85
N THR A 214 -25.35 0.68 8.65
CA THR A 214 -24.87 -0.38 7.75
C THR A 214 -23.74 -1.18 8.40
N ILE A 215 -22.77 -0.52 9.05
CA ILE A 215 -21.69 -1.20 9.80
C ILE A 215 -22.27 -2.07 10.93
N SER A 216 -23.28 -1.58 11.64
CA SER A 216 -23.96 -2.34 12.69
C SER A 216 -24.70 -3.56 12.13
N GLN A 217 -25.29 -3.45 10.94
CA GLN A 217 -25.91 -4.59 10.25
C GLN A 217 -24.88 -5.63 9.80
N LEU A 218 -23.73 -5.20 9.25
CA LEU A 218 -22.64 -6.10 8.88
C LEU A 218 -22.08 -6.87 10.09
N GLN A 219 -21.96 -6.19 11.24
CA GLN A 219 -21.54 -6.82 12.48
C GLN A 219 -22.55 -7.90 12.94
N LYS A 220 -23.86 -7.61 12.87
CA LYS A 220 -24.92 -8.58 13.20
C LYS A 220 -24.86 -9.81 12.29
N ASP A 221 -24.60 -9.61 11.01
CA ASP A 221 -24.52 -10.70 10.01
C ASP A 221 -23.16 -11.42 9.99
N SER A 222 -22.26 -11.08 10.92
CA SER A 222 -20.91 -11.64 11.06
C SER A 222 -20.07 -11.50 9.79
N ILE A 223 -20.22 -10.38 9.08
CA ILE A 223 -19.45 -10.05 7.88
C ILE A 223 -18.20 -9.27 8.29
N ARG A 224 -17.04 -9.76 7.88
CA ARG A 224 -15.73 -9.17 8.19
C ARG A 224 -15.28 -8.24 7.07
N VAL A 225 -15.07 -6.95 7.35
CA VAL A 225 -14.67 -5.96 6.34
C VAL A 225 -13.22 -5.52 6.54
N SER A 226 -12.36 -5.79 5.57
CA SER A 226 -10.98 -5.31 5.54
C SER A 226 -10.80 -4.26 4.45
N VAL A 227 -9.98 -3.24 4.71
CA VAL A 227 -9.78 -2.10 3.82
C VAL A 227 -8.28 -1.94 3.54
N VAL A 228 -7.94 -1.72 2.28
CA VAL A 228 -6.63 -1.28 1.83
C VAL A 228 -6.80 0.16 1.35
N GLY A 229 -6.30 1.11 2.12
CA GLY A 229 -6.24 2.52 1.74
C GLY A 229 -5.01 2.77 0.86
N LEU A 230 -5.19 3.43 -0.28
CA LEU A 230 -4.08 3.84 -1.17
C LEU A 230 -3.53 5.24 -0.86
N ALA A 231 -4.26 6.03 -0.08
CA ALA A 231 -3.90 7.37 0.31
C ALA A 231 -3.80 7.46 1.85
N ALA A 232 -4.25 8.56 2.45
CA ALA A 232 -4.28 8.72 3.89
C ALA A 232 -5.35 7.86 4.57
N GLU A 233 -5.19 7.70 5.88
CA GLU A 233 -6.12 6.95 6.71
C GLU A 233 -7.48 7.66 6.83
N VAL A 234 -8.55 6.93 6.51
CA VAL A 234 -9.93 7.41 6.64
C VAL A 234 -10.57 6.86 7.91
N GLN A 235 -11.05 7.74 8.78
CA GLN A 235 -11.58 7.37 10.10
C GLN A 235 -12.75 6.39 10.02
N ILE A 236 -13.64 6.53 9.03
CA ILE A 236 -14.78 5.60 8.88
C ILE A 236 -14.31 4.19 8.48
N CYS A 237 -13.29 4.10 7.64
CA CYS A 237 -12.67 2.82 7.26
C CYS A 237 -12.01 2.14 8.47
N ARG A 238 -11.31 2.91 9.32
CA ARG A 238 -10.72 2.42 10.57
C ARG A 238 -11.80 1.89 11.51
N TYR A 239 -12.86 2.67 11.71
CA TYR A 239 -13.99 2.30 12.56
C TYR A 239 -14.67 1.02 12.05
N MET A 240 -15.01 0.96 10.76
CA MET A 240 -15.64 -0.20 10.13
C MET A 240 -14.78 -1.47 10.26
N ALA A 241 -13.48 -1.38 9.96
CA ALA A 241 -12.57 -2.51 10.06
C ALA A 241 -12.47 -3.01 11.51
N LYS A 242 -12.48 -2.12 12.50
CA LYS A 242 -12.46 -2.47 13.92
C LYS A 242 -13.75 -3.18 14.35
N GLU A 243 -14.91 -2.60 14.03
CA GLU A 243 -16.21 -3.13 14.45
C GLU A 243 -16.54 -4.49 13.81
N THR A 244 -16.08 -4.71 12.58
CA THR A 244 -16.30 -5.97 11.83
C THR A 244 -15.18 -6.99 11.99
N LYS A 245 -14.22 -6.77 12.92
CA LYS A 245 -13.04 -7.64 13.16
C LYS A 245 -12.17 -7.84 11.91
N GLY A 246 -12.20 -6.88 10.99
CA GLY A 246 -11.35 -6.79 9.83
C GLY A 246 -10.00 -6.17 10.13
N LYS A 247 -9.34 -5.67 9.08
CA LYS A 247 -8.07 -4.95 9.17
C LYS A 247 -8.07 -3.78 8.22
N LEU A 248 -7.48 -2.67 8.65
CA LEU A 248 -7.10 -1.56 7.80
C LEU A 248 -5.59 -1.66 7.54
N SER A 249 -5.19 -1.51 6.28
CA SER A 249 -3.79 -1.34 5.89
C SER A 249 -3.66 -0.11 5.01
N GLU A 250 -2.63 0.68 5.29
CA GLU A 250 -2.24 1.88 4.54
C GLU A 250 -0.97 1.57 3.74
N TRP A 251 -0.78 2.30 2.63
CA TRP A 251 0.39 2.22 1.75
C TRP A 251 0.98 3.59 1.49
#